data_AF-A0A661E800-F1
#
_entry.id   AF-A0A661E800-F1
#
_cell.length_a   1.000
_cell.length_b   1.000
_cell.length_c   1.000
_cell.angle_alpha   90.00
_cell.angle_beta   90.00
_cell.angle_gamma   90.00
#
_symmetry.space_group_name_H-M   'P 1'
#
loop_
_entity.id
_entity.type
_entity.pdbx_description
1 polymer ?
#
loop_
_entity_poly.entity_id
_entity_poly.type
_entity_poly.pdbx_seq_one_letter_code
_entity_poly.pdbx_strand_id
1 'polypeptide(L)'
;RSLPRENYVPFIQTDVAINPGNSGGPLFNQEGEVVGVNSQIYSRTGGYMGLSFSIPIEVAMDVADQLKTSGKVSRGWLGVLIQDVTLDLAESFGMKHPRGALVAKVLPDSPALTSGIKVGDIIVEFNKQEVLNSSNLPPIVGSSKVGVKLPVTVIRNGREKTLNVKLGELPDDQTVAQANVKPEKKTANRLGFTAVDLSDKQKEELEVEDGVLVSHMVTGAASQAGVRKDDIILAIDNKPVANLKQFNKIVKELPGGKSVALLVQRGGSPTFLAIKVPKEG
;
A
#
# COMPACT_ATOMS: atom_id res chain seq x y z
N ARG A 1 0.80 -13.26 -5.07
CA ARG A 1 -0.48 -12.52 -5.04
C ARG A 1 -1.04 -12.71 -3.64
N SER A 2 -0.95 -11.69 -2.79
CA SER A 2 -1.37 -11.80 -1.38
C SER A 2 -2.89 -11.85 -1.27
N LEU A 3 -3.41 -12.63 -0.33
CA LEU A 3 -4.84 -12.78 -0.07
C LEU A 3 -5.35 -11.62 0.83
N PRO A 4 -6.59 -11.12 0.63
CA PRO A 4 -7.07 -9.86 1.22
C PRO A 4 -7.05 -9.76 2.76
N ARG A 5 -6.94 -10.87 3.48
CA ARG A 5 -6.92 -10.92 4.96
C ARG A 5 -5.65 -11.54 5.57
N GLU A 6 -4.70 -11.98 4.75
CA GLU A 6 -3.52 -12.76 5.22
C GLU A 6 -2.25 -11.93 5.39
N ASN A 7 -2.30 -10.62 5.12
CA ASN A 7 -1.12 -9.76 5.18
C ASN A 7 -0.49 -9.66 6.58
N TYR A 8 -1.17 -10.07 7.65
CA TYR A 8 -0.70 -9.89 9.03
C TYR A 8 0.03 -11.10 9.64
N VAL A 9 0.11 -12.23 8.93
CA VAL A 9 0.78 -13.44 9.46
C VAL A 9 1.95 -13.81 8.54
N PRO A 10 3.21 -13.66 9.01
CA PRO A 10 4.38 -14.06 8.23
C PRO A 10 4.57 -15.57 8.34
N PHE A 11 3.93 -16.34 7.46
CA PHE A 11 4.01 -17.81 7.50
C PHE A 11 5.44 -18.33 7.31
N ILE A 12 5.78 -19.38 8.06
CA ILE A 12 6.92 -20.25 7.78
C ILE A 12 6.53 -21.16 6.62
N GLN A 13 7.32 -21.15 5.56
CA GLN A 13 7.14 -22.04 4.42
C GLN A 13 7.97 -23.30 4.60
N THR A 14 7.36 -24.48 4.48
CA THR A 14 8.05 -25.77 4.57
C THR A 14 7.58 -26.74 3.49
N ASP A 15 8.34 -27.81 3.29
CA ASP A 15 7.97 -28.98 2.50
C ASP A 15 7.44 -30.13 3.38
N VAL A 16 7.20 -29.89 4.68
CA VAL A 16 6.62 -30.91 5.56
C VAL A 16 5.20 -31.23 5.08
N ALA A 17 4.88 -32.51 4.92
CA ALA A 17 3.57 -32.93 4.46
C ALA A 17 2.48 -32.61 5.49
N ILE A 18 1.61 -31.65 5.16
CA ILE A 18 0.42 -31.32 5.95
C ILE A 18 -0.82 -31.80 5.18
N ASN A 19 -1.63 -32.63 5.84
CA ASN A 19 -2.92 -33.09 5.31
C ASN A 19 -4.05 -32.66 6.27
N PRO A 20 -5.31 -32.67 5.83
CA PRO A 20 -6.46 -32.44 6.72
C PRO A 20 -6.36 -33.32 7.99
N GLY A 21 -6.47 -32.69 9.16
CA GLY A 21 -6.24 -33.33 10.47
C GLY A 21 -4.92 -32.94 11.15
N ASN A 22 -3.93 -32.44 10.40
CA ASN A 22 -2.67 -31.93 10.98
C ASN A 22 -2.74 -30.44 11.34
N SER A 23 -3.76 -29.71 10.86
CA SER A 23 -3.96 -28.29 11.17
C SER A 23 -4.12 -28.08 12.68
N GLY A 24 -3.39 -27.13 13.24
CA GLY A 24 -3.29 -26.88 14.67
C GLY A 24 -2.18 -27.65 15.38
N GLY A 25 -1.55 -28.63 14.71
CA GLY A 25 -0.41 -29.37 15.25
C GLY A 25 0.91 -28.57 15.21
N PRO A 26 1.90 -28.94 16.05
CA PRO A 26 3.20 -28.27 16.09
C PRO A 26 4.08 -28.58 14.89
N LEU A 27 4.90 -27.61 14.51
CA LEU A 27 6.08 -27.76 13.65
C LEU A 27 7.33 -27.71 14.54
N PHE A 28 8.23 -28.68 14.41
CA PHE A 28 9.44 -28.79 15.22
C PHE A 28 10.71 -28.47 14.43
N ASN A 29 11.72 -27.90 15.09
CA ASN A 29 13.10 -27.90 14.58
C ASN A 29 13.84 -29.21 14.92
N GLN A 30 15.12 -29.32 14.55
CA GLN A 30 15.91 -30.55 14.76
C GLN A 30 16.21 -30.81 16.25
N GLU A 31 16.14 -29.75 17.06
CA GLU A 31 16.34 -29.76 18.50
C GLU A 31 15.07 -30.18 19.26
N GLY A 32 13.93 -30.37 18.58
CA GLY A 32 12.66 -30.76 19.18
C GLY A 32 11.86 -29.60 19.78
N GLU A 33 12.23 -28.36 19.47
CA GLU A 33 11.52 -27.15 19.88
C GLU A 33 10.37 -26.85 18.91
N VAL A 34 9.25 -26.35 19.42
CA VAL A 34 8.12 -25.94 18.56
C VAL A 34 8.44 -24.57 17.95
N VAL A 35 8.55 -24.51 16.62
CA VAL A 35 8.84 -23.29 15.86
C VAL A 35 7.62 -22.73 15.14
N GLY A 36 6.52 -23.49 15.05
CA GLY A 36 5.28 -23.00 14.48
C GLY A 36 4.07 -23.90 14.69
N VAL A 37 2.93 -23.44 14.22
CA VAL A 37 1.64 -24.15 14.24
C VAL A 37 1.17 -24.35 12.80
N ASN A 38 1.00 -25.60 12.40
CA ASN A 38 0.57 -25.99 11.06
C ASN A 38 -0.80 -25.40 10.75
N SER A 39 -0.92 -24.67 9.64
CA SER A 39 -2.14 -23.94 9.32
C SER A 39 -2.73 -24.37 7.99
N GLN A 40 -1.97 -24.21 6.90
CA GLN A 40 -2.50 -24.37 5.55
C GLN A 40 -1.46 -24.93 4.58
N ILE A 41 -1.92 -25.36 3.40
CA ILE A 41 -1.10 -25.80 2.28
C ILE A 41 -1.40 -24.96 1.05
N TYR A 42 -0.43 -24.85 0.14
CA TYR A 42 -0.74 -24.42 -1.22
C TYR A 42 -1.22 -25.61 -2.03
N SER A 43 -2.50 -25.63 -2.40
CA SER A 43 -3.04 -26.71 -3.22
C SER A 43 -4.07 -26.21 -4.23
N ARG A 44 -4.02 -26.78 -5.44
CA ARG A 44 -5.07 -26.60 -6.47
C ARG A 44 -6.14 -27.70 -6.41
N THR A 45 -5.84 -28.82 -5.76
CA THR A 45 -6.67 -30.05 -5.74
C THR A 45 -7.16 -30.41 -4.33
N GLY A 46 -6.67 -29.73 -3.29
CA GLY A 46 -6.93 -30.03 -1.88
C GLY A 46 -5.93 -30.98 -1.21
N GLY A 47 -5.04 -31.62 -1.98
CA GLY A 47 -3.95 -32.46 -1.46
C GLY A 47 -2.62 -31.70 -1.34
N TYR A 48 -1.71 -32.18 -0.48
CA TYR A 48 -0.35 -31.64 -0.38
C TYR A 48 0.39 -31.74 -1.72
N MET A 49 1.05 -30.65 -2.13
CA MET A 49 1.76 -30.53 -3.41
C MET A 49 3.20 -29.99 -3.24
N GLY A 50 3.86 -30.28 -2.11
CA GLY A 50 5.23 -29.83 -1.87
C GLY A 50 5.36 -28.50 -1.11
N LEU A 51 4.23 -27.90 -0.68
CA LEU A 51 4.25 -26.57 -0.07
C LEU A 51 3.23 -26.42 1.06
N SER A 52 3.75 -26.13 2.25
CA SER A 52 3.04 -26.04 3.51
C SER A 52 3.37 -24.73 4.22
N PHE A 53 2.42 -24.22 5.00
CA PHE A 53 2.54 -22.96 5.72
C PHE A 53 2.16 -23.12 7.20
N SER A 54 3.04 -22.66 8.07
CA SER A 54 2.87 -22.67 9.52
C SER A 54 2.94 -21.27 10.09
N ILE A 55 2.10 -20.98 11.08
CA ILE A 55 2.13 -19.73 11.84
C ILE A 55 3.34 -19.78 12.78
N PRO A 56 4.25 -18.78 12.81
CA PRO A 56 5.37 -18.77 13.74
C PRO A 56 4.91 -18.91 15.20
N ILE A 57 5.68 -19.63 16.01
CA ILE A 57 5.29 -19.93 17.40
C ILE A 57 5.12 -18.66 18.23
N GLU A 58 5.91 -17.61 17.98
CA GLU A 58 5.81 -16.33 18.68
C GLU A 58 4.46 -15.66 18.46
N VAL A 59 3.93 -15.73 17.22
CA VAL A 59 2.60 -15.20 16.87
C VAL A 59 1.50 -16.02 17.56
N ALA A 60 1.64 -17.35 17.57
CA ALA A 60 0.66 -18.22 18.23
C ALA A 60 0.63 -18.02 19.75
N MET A 61 1.80 -17.85 20.37
CA MET A 61 1.92 -17.60 21.81
C MET A 61 1.38 -16.23 22.21
N ASP A 62 1.65 -15.17 21.44
CA ASP A 62 1.05 -13.85 21.68
C ASP A 62 -0.48 -13.89 21.61
N VAL A 63 -1.04 -14.58 20.61
CA VAL A 63 -2.50 -14.80 20.50
C VAL A 63 -3.04 -15.57 21.70
N ALA A 64 -2.37 -16.65 22.12
CA ALA A 64 -2.79 -17.45 23.26
C ALA A 64 -2.80 -16.63 24.57
N ASP A 65 -1.79 -15.78 24.77
CA ASP A 65 -1.70 -14.93 25.95
C ASP A 65 -2.77 -13.83 25.95
N GLN A 66 -3.05 -13.21 24.79
CA GLN A 66 -4.14 -12.23 24.66
C GLN A 66 -5.52 -12.85 24.96
N LEU A 67 -5.77 -14.06 24.46
CA LEU A 67 -7.02 -14.79 24.72
C LEU A 67 -7.17 -15.16 26.19
N LYS A 68 -6.10 -15.61 26.86
CA LYS A 68 -6.12 -15.92 28.29
C LYS A 68 -6.38 -14.69 29.16
N THR A 69 -5.80 -13.55 28.79
CA THR A 69 -5.84 -12.33 29.60
C THR A 69 -7.10 -11.50 29.39
N SER A 70 -7.58 -11.41 28.15
CA SER A 70 -8.64 -10.47 27.77
C SER A 70 -9.83 -11.12 27.06
N GLY A 71 -9.74 -12.40 26.71
CA GLY A 71 -10.77 -13.11 25.94
C GLY A 71 -10.86 -12.73 24.46
N LYS A 72 -10.04 -11.78 23.98
CA LYS A 72 -10.01 -11.33 22.58
C LYS A 72 -8.59 -11.13 22.07
N VAL A 73 -8.43 -11.12 20.75
CA VAL A 73 -7.17 -10.80 20.07
C VAL A 73 -7.28 -9.41 19.46
N SER A 74 -6.39 -8.50 19.85
CA SER A 74 -6.33 -7.15 19.31
C SER A 74 -5.11 -7.01 18.41
N ARG A 75 -5.33 -6.68 17.14
CA ARG A 75 -4.25 -6.44 16.18
C ARG A 75 -3.98 -4.96 16.02
N GLY A 76 -2.71 -4.62 15.94
CA GLY A 76 -2.28 -3.27 15.59
C GLY A 76 -2.75 -2.87 14.20
N TRP A 77 -3.22 -1.63 14.07
CA TRP A 77 -3.64 -1.05 12.81
C TRP A 77 -3.12 0.36 12.67
N LEU A 78 -2.48 0.63 11.52
CA LEU A 78 -1.92 1.94 11.19
C LEU A 78 -2.91 2.79 10.37
N GLY A 79 -3.75 2.15 9.56
CA GLY A 79 -4.72 2.80 8.68
C GLY A 79 -4.11 3.47 7.45
N VAL A 80 -3.31 2.72 6.69
CA VAL A 80 -2.72 3.15 5.43
C VAL A 80 -2.95 2.12 4.33
N LEU A 81 -3.10 2.58 3.09
CA LEU A 81 -2.91 1.75 1.91
C LEU A 81 -1.48 1.94 1.42
N ILE A 82 -0.81 0.83 1.17
CA ILE A 82 0.62 0.81 0.83
C ILE A 82 0.87 0.06 -0.48
N GLN A 83 2.00 0.35 -1.09
CA GLN A 83 2.54 -0.38 -2.23
C GLN A 83 4.08 -0.47 -2.15
N ASP A 84 4.66 -1.34 -2.96
CA ASP A 84 6.11 -1.44 -3.11
C ASP A 84 6.69 -0.19 -3.79
N VAL A 85 7.93 0.11 -3.43
CA VAL A 85 8.76 1.12 -4.10
C VAL A 85 9.51 0.44 -5.23
N THR A 86 9.15 0.74 -6.47
CA THR A 86 9.93 0.32 -7.65
C THR A 86 11.18 1.19 -7.82
N LEU A 87 12.10 0.80 -8.70
CA LEU A 87 13.28 1.62 -9.02
C LEU A 87 12.89 3.02 -9.52
N ASP A 88 11.95 3.09 -10.47
CA ASP A 88 11.50 4.37 -11.03
C ASP A 88 10.81 5.25 -9.97
N LEU A 89 10.07 4.64 -9.04
CA LEU A 89 9.50 5.37 -7.91
C LEU A 89 10.60 5.84 -6.97
N ALA A 90 11.57 5.00 -6.61
CA ALA A 90 12.70 5.38 -5.78
C ALA A 90 13.42 6.62 -6.36
N GLU A 91 13.71 6.62 -7.66
CA GLU A 91 14.28 7.78 -8.36
C GLU A 91 13.40 9.03 -8.24
N SER A 92 12.09 8.90 -8.49
CA SER A 92 11.15 10.03 -8.40
C SER A 92 11.01 10.61 -7.00
N PHE A 93 11.23 9.79 -5.95
CA PHE A 93 11.22 10.22 -4.55
C PHE A 93 12.61 10.65 -4.04
N GLY A 94 13.63 10.65 -4.92
CA GLY A 94 15.00 11.06 -4.59
C GLY A 94 15.78 10.04 -3.75
N MET A 95 15.38 8.77 -3.80
CA MET A 95 16.02 7.68 -3.07
C MET A 95 17.17 7.07 -3.88
N LYS A 96 18.20 6.59 -3.19
CA LYS A 96 19.33 5.89 -3.82
C LYS A 96 18.96 4.48 -4.28
N HIS A 97 18.14 3.78 -3.49
CA HIS A 97 17.72 2.41 -3.73
C HIS A 97 16.24 2.24 -3.33
N PRO A 98 15.48 1.38 -4.04
CA PRO A 98 14.11 1.06 -3.65
C PRO A 98 14.09 0.28 -2.33
N ARG A 99 13.34 0.78 -1.35
CA ARG A 99 13.02 0.10 -0.08
C ARG A 99 11.80 0.72 0.57
N GLY A 100 11.20 0.01 1.51
CA GLY A 100 10.09 0.52 2.33
C GLY A 100 8.71 0.27 1.75
N ALA A 101 7.72 0.81 2.46
CA ALA A 101 6.31 0.78 2.08
C ALA A 101 5.85 2.19 1.71
N LEU A 102 5.52 2.42 0.43
CA LEU A 102 5.02 3.70 -0.05
C LEU A 102 3.54 3.85 0.30
N VAL A 103 3.21 4.92 1.03
CA VAL A 103 1.84 5.24 1.46
C VAL A 103 1.07 5.86 0.30
N ALA A 104 0.15 5.08 -0.29
CA ALA A 104 -0.74 5.51 -1.36
C ALA A 104 -2.03 6.18 -0.85
N LYS A 105 -2.50 5.80 0.34
CA LYS A 105 -3.65 6.42 1.02
C LYS A 105 -3.42 6.42 2.52
N VAL A 106 -3.88 7.47 3.19
CA VAL A 106 -4.09 7.47 4.64
C VAL A 106 -5.60 7.41 4.88
N LEU A 107 -6.05 6.44 5.66
CA LEU A 107 -7.46 6.28 5.95
C LEU A 107 -7.94 7.36 6.93
N PRO A 108 -9.19 7.84 6.81
CA PRO A 108 -9.78 8.71 7.82
C PRO A 108 -9.81 8.01 9.18
N ASP A 109 -9.84 8.80 10.25
CA ASP A 109 -9.91 8.31 11.64
C ASP A 109 -8.83 7.27 12.01
N SER A 110 -7.68 7.33 11.33
CA SER A 110 -6.59 6.38 11.52
C SER A 110 -5.46 6.89 12.44
N PRO A 111 -4.72 5.96 13.06
CA PRO A 111 -3.45 6.26 13.72
C PRO A 111 -2.44 6.99 12.83
N ALA A 112 -2.36 6.63 11.55
CA ALA A 112 -1.50 7.30 10.60
C ALA A 112 -1.85 8.78 10.41
N LEU A 113 -3.15 9.08 10.24
CA LEU A 113 -3.64 10.45 10.05
C LEU A 113 -3.32 11.32 11.26
N THR A 114 -3.68 10.84 12.47
CA THR A 114 -3.47 11.57 13.73
C THR A 114 -1.99 11.77 14.06
N SER A 115 -1.11 10.91 13.54
CA SER A 115 0.34 10.97 13.76
C SER A 115 1.09 11.75 12.67
N GLY A 116 0.37 12.28 11.68
CA GLY A 116 0.91 13.11 10.62
C GLY A 116 1.69 12.36 9.54
N ILE A 117 1.44 11.06 9.39
CA ILE A 117 1.83 10.30 8.17
C ILE A 117 1.02 10.86 7.01
N LYS A 118 1.65 10.99 5.84
CA LYS A 118 1.06 11.59 4.66
C LYS A 118 1.17 10.64 3.46
N VAL A 119 0.27 10.83 2.50
CA VAL A 119 0.39 10.21 1.18
C VAL A 119 1.73 10.65 0.55
N GLY A 120 2.44 9.69 -0.05
CA GLY A 120 3.80 9.88 -0.56
C GLY A 120 4.92 9.70 0.48
N ASP A 121 4.60 9.47 1.76
CA ASP A 121 5.60 8.97 2.71
C ASP A 121 6.01 7.55 2.35
N ILE A 122 7.30 7.24 2.53
CA ILE A 122 7.81 5.88 2.40
C ILE A 122 8.26 5.42 3.78
N ILE A 123 7.54 4.48 4.38
CA ILE A 123 7.86 3.93 5.70
C ILE A 123 9.04 2.98 5.53
N VAL A 124 10.17 3.29 6.16
CA VAL A 124 11.41 2.51 6.10
C VAL A 124 11.75 1.81 7.41
N GLU A 125 11.15 2.25 8.52
CA GLU A 125 11.27 1.59 9.82
C GLU A 125 9.97 1.76 10.61
N PHE A 126 9.53 0.69 11.28
CA PHE A 126 8.42 0.72 12.22
C PHE A 126 8.83 0.03 13.51
N ASN A 127 8.73 0.72 14.65
CA ASN A 127 9.10 0.19 15.95
C ASN A 127 10.51 -0.43 15.99
N LYS A 128 11.51 0.28 15.41
CA LYS A 128 12.91 -0.17 15.29
C LYS A 128 13.13 -1.42 14.43
N GLN A 129 12.11 -1.86 13.70
CA GLN A 129 12.21 -2.94 12.72
C GLN A 129 12.25 -2.34 11.31
N GLU A 130 13.23 -2.78 10.52
CA GLU A 130 13.40 -2.31 9.15
C GLU A 130 12.26 -2.81 8.26
N VAL A 131 11.76 -1.91 7.40
CA VAL A 131 10.74 -2.22 6.39
C VAL A 131 11.44 -2.25 5.04
N LEU A 132 11.77 -3.45 4.55
CA LEU A 132 12.49 -3.60 3.29
C LEU A 132 11.57 -3.41 2.08
N ASN A 133 10.32 -3.89 2.18
CA ASN A 133 9.29 -3.74 1.17
C ASN A 133 7.89 -3.62 1.81
N SER A 134 6.86 -3.39 0.98
CA SER A 134 5.51 -3.16 1.49
C SER A 134 4.90 -4.35 2.23
N SER A 135 5.29 -5.58 1.90
CA SER A 135 4.77 -6.77 2.56
C SER A 135 5.35 -7.01 3.96
N ASN A 136 6.46 -6.35 4.31
CA ASN A 136 7.01 -6.41 5.67
C ASN A 136 6.20 -5.58 6.67
N LEU A 137 5.58 -4.47 6.24
CA LEU A 137 4.96 -3.53 7.18
C LEU A 137 3.75 -4.13 7.91
N PRO A 138 2.76 -4.78 7.25
CA PRO A 138 1.58 -5.28 7.93
C PRO A 138 1.84 -6.27 9.08
N PRO A 139 2.72 -7.30 8.98
CA PRO A 139 2.97 -8.20 10.10
C PRO A 139 3.71 -7.50 11.27
N ILE A 140 4.60 -6.53 10.98
CA ILE A 140 5.27 -5.72 12.00
C ILE A 140 4.25 -4.87 12.78
N VAL A 141 3.31 -4.24 12.06
CA VAL A 141 2.24 -3.43 12.65
C VAL A 141 1.26 -4.31 13.44
N GLY A 142 0.83 -5.44 12.87
CA GLY A 142 -0.18 -6.32 13.46
C GLY A 142 0.26 -6.99 14.77
N SER A 143 1.55 -7.28 14.90
CA SER A 143 2.17 -7.85 16.11
C SER A 143 2.55 -6.79 17.17
N SER A 144 2.44 -5.50 16.83
CA SER A 144 2.77 -4.43 17.77
C SER A 144 1.62 -4.15 18.73
N LYS A 145 1.96 -3.82 20.00
CA LYS A 145 0.97 -3.54 21.04
C LYS A 145 0.11 -2.32 20.72
N VAL A 146 -1.21 -2.53 20.73
CA VAL A 146 -2.22 -1.46 20.58
C VAL A 146 -2.13 -0.48 21.75
N GLY A 147 -2.39 0.80 21.49
CA GLY A 147 -2.46 1.87 22.49
C GLY A 147 -1.10 2.47 22.89
N VAL A 148 0.01 1.86 22.48
CA VAL A 148 1.37 2.34 22.75
C VAL A 148 1.82 3.31 21.65
N LYS A 149 2.63 4.31 22.02
CA LYS A 149 3.32 5.19 21.06
C LYS A 149 4.59 4.51 20.56
N LEU A 150 4.67 4.28 19.26
CA LEU A 150 5.79 3.60 18.60
C LEU A 150 6.47 4.55 17.59
N PRO A 151 7.81 4.55 17.50
CA PRO A 151 8.51 5.34 16.51
C PRO A 151 8.33 4.74 15.11
N VAL A 152 8.13 5.61 14.11
CA VAL A 152 8.02 5.26 12.69
C VAL A 152 8.92 6.20 11.90
N THR A 153 9.89 5.64 11.17
CA THR A 153 10.78 6.44 10.31
C THR A 153 10.26 6.40 8.88
N VAL A 154 10.02 7.58 8.31
CA VAL A 154 9.54 7.77 6.94
C VAL A 154 10.53 8.59 6.13
N ILE A 155 10.63 8.31 4.84
CA ILE A 155 11.23 9.23 3.87
C ILE A 155 10.12 10.13 3.33
N ARG A 156 10.29 11.44 3.51
CA ARG A 156 9.39 12.48 2.99
C ARG A 156 10.20 13.52 2.26
N ASN A 157 9.89 13.76 0.99
CA ASN A 157 10.64 14.69 0.13
C ASN A 157 12.16 14.41 0.14
N GLY A 158 12.54 13.13 0.04
CA GLY A 158 13.93 12.68 0.03
C GLY A 158 14.68 12.77 1.36
N ARG A 159 14.00 13.10 2.47
CA ARG A 159 14.62 13.19 3.80
C ARG A 159 13.95 12.26 4.79
N GLU A 160 14.75 11.62 5.64
CA GLU A 160 14.24 10.80 6.74
C GLU A 160 13.64 11.68 7.83
N LYS A 161 12.50 11.24 8.37
CA LYS A 161 11.78 11.86 9.48
C LYS A 161 11.22 10.78 10.38
N THR A 162 11.46 10.90 11.68
CA THR A 162 10.83 10.02 12.67
C THR A 162 9.54 10.66 13.20
N LEU A 163 8.45 9.90 13.16
CA LEU A 163 7.14 10.22 13.72
C LEU A 163 6.85 9.27 14.88
N ASN A 164 5.98 9.68 15.81
CA ASN A 164 5.50 8.79 16.88
C ASN A 164 4.04 8.49 16.64
N VAL A 165 3.71 7.21 16.46
CA VAL A 165 2.35 6.76 16.18
C VAL A 165 1.76 6.06 17.38
N LYS A 166 0.59 6.51 17.84
CA LYS A 166 -0.21 5.75 18.82
C LYS A 166 -1.04 4.72 18.07
N LEU A 167 -0.68 3.44 18.19
CA LEU A 167 -1.29 2.39 17.39
C LEU A 167 -2.74 2.11 17.81
N GLY A 168 -3.64 1.97 16.83
CA GLY A 168 -5.05 1.64 17.03
C GLY A 168 -5.32 0.14 16.89
N GLU A 169 -6.52 -0.28 17.28
CA GLU A 169 -7.00 -1.65 17.04
C GLU A 169 -7.57 -1.73 15.61
N LEU A 170 -7.29 -2.83 14.91
CA LEU A 170 -7.85 -3.08 13.57
C LEU A 170 -9.39 -3.10 13.64
N PRO A 171 -10.09 -2.24 12.89
CA PRO A 171 -11.55 -2.28 12.82
C PRO A 171 -12.05 -3.54 12.11
N ASP A 172 -13.19 -4.08 12.54
CA ASP A 172 -13.88 -5.17 11.84
C ASP A 172 -14.58 -4.63 10.57
N ASP A 173 -13.88 -4.73 9.43
CA ASP A 173 -14.25 -4.54 8.00
C ASP A 173 -15.32 -3.50 7.59
N GLN A 174 -14.95 -2.61 6.66
CA GLN A 174 -15.85 -2.08 5.62
C GLN A 174 -15.16 -2.05 4.24
N THR A 175 -15.84 -2.59 3.23
CA THR A 175 -15.46 -2.65 1.81
C THR A 175 -16.23 -1.62 0.98
N VAL A 176 -15.56 -0.96 0.02
CA VAL A 176 -16.14 0.06 -0.86
C VAL A 176 -16.20 -0.43 -2.31
N ALA A 177 -17.30 -0.13 -3.04
CA ALA A 177 -17.58 -0.52 -4.44
C ALA A 177 -17.74 0.72 -5.37
N GLN A 178 -17.55 0.55 -6.69
CA GLN A 178 -17.51 1.65 -7.71
C GLN A 178 -18.64 1.61 -8.75
N ALA A 179 -18.88 2.75 -9.41
CA ALA A 179 -19.67 2.92 -10.63
C ALA A 179 -18.99 3.86 -11.68
N ASN A 180 -19.50 3.87 -12.92
CA ASN A 180 -18.87 4.29 -14.20
C ASN A 180 -19.75 5.28 -15.01
N VAL A 181 -19.23 6.38 -15.63
CA VAL A 181 -19.89 7.14 -16.75
C VAL A 181 -18.89 7.86 -17.71
N LYS A 182 -19.31 8.06 -18.98
CA LYS A 182 -18.61 8.43 -20.26
C LYS A 182 -18.15 9.90 -20.45
N PRO A 183 -17.20 10.19 -21.39
CA PRO A 183 -16.63 11.55 -21.61
C PRO A 183 -16.95 12.22 -22.97
N GLU A 184 -16.75 13.56 -23.04
CA GLU A 184 -16.62 14.38 -24.26
C GLU A 184 -15.23 15.08 -24.37
N LYS A 185 -14.84 15.46 -25.60
CA LYS A 185 -13.46 15.73 -26.07
C LYS A 185 -12.87 17.12 -25.74
N LYS A 186 -11.53 17.18 -25.53
CA LYS A 186 -10.58 18.16 -26.15
C LYS A 186 -9.09 17.89 -25.77
N THR A 187 -8.20 18.02 -26.76
CA THR A 187 -6.71 18.17 -26.77
C THR A 187 -5.82 17.63 -25.63
N ALA A 188 -4.81 16.84 -26.01
CA ALA A 188 -3.85 16.16 -25.12
C ALA A 188 -2.71 17.07 -24.61
N ASN A 189 -2.23 16.78 -23.41
CA ASN A 189 -1.12 17.47 -22.73
C ASN A 189 0.25 16.80 -22.99
N ARG A 190 1.34 17.41 -22.48
CA ARG A 190 2.75 16.97 -22.63
C ARG A 190 3.05 15.56 -22.08
N LEU A 191 2.17 14.99 -21.25
CA LEU A 191 2.31 13.65 -20.69
C LEU A 191 1.65 12.57 -21.56
N GLY A 192 0.88 12.96 -22.60
CA GLY A 192 0.24 12.04 -23.54
C GLY A 192 -1.20 11.65 -23.14
N PHE A 193 -1.92 12.49 -22.40
CA PHE A 193 -3.35 12.30 -22.14
C PHE A 193 -4.08 13.63 -22.03
N THR A 194 -5.42 13.60 -22.02
CA THR A 194 -6.25 14.75 -21.68
C THR A 194 -6.79 14.58 -20.27
N ALA A 195 -6.72 15.66 -19.49
CA ALA A 195 -7.34 15.76 -18.18
C ALA A 195 -8.54 16.72 -18.23
N VAL A 196 -9.59 16.43 -17.46
CA VAL A 196 -10.74 17.32 -17.25
C VAL A 196 -11.03 17.45 -15.75
N ASP A 197 -11.65 18.56 -15.35
CA ASP A 197 -12.12 18.72 -13.98
C ASP A 197 -13.20 17.70 -13.64
N LEU A 198 -13.21 17.25 -12.39
CA LEU A 198 -14.32 16.47 -11.84
C LEU A 198 -15.46 17.42 -11.45
N SER A 199 -16.68 17.08 -11.82
CA SER A 199 -17.88 17.70 -11.24
C SER A 199 -18.09 17.25 -9.79
N ASP A 200 -18.83 18.02 -8.99
CA ASP A 200 -19.13 17.67 -7.59
C ASP A 200 -19.80 16.29 -7.47
N LYS A 201 -20.69 15.96 -8.41
CA LYS A 201 -21.32 14.65 -8.50
C LYS A 201 -20.30 13.53 -8.72
N GLN A 202 -19.31 13.74 -9.61
CA GLN A 202 -18.27 12.74 -9.84
C GLN A 202 -17.32 12.61 -8.64
N LYS A 203 -17.04 13.72 -7.93
CA LYS A 203 -16.25 13.69 -6.69
C LYS A 203 -16.92 12.80 -5.63
N GLU A 204 -18.23 12.94 -5.46
CA GLU A 204 -19.03 12.10 -4.56
C GLU A 204 -19.06 10.64 -5.02
N GLU A 205 -19.41 10.36 -6.29
CA GLU A 205 -19.50 9.01 -6.84
C GLU A 205 -18.16 8.23 -6.81
N LEU A 206 -17.05 8.96 -6.95
CA LEU A 206 -15.71 8.39 -6.99
C LEU A 206 -15.01 8.47 -5.63
N GLU A 207 -15.67 9.00 -4.60
CA GLU A 207 -15.13 9.19 -3.25
C GLU A 207 -13.78 9.92 -3.23
N VAL A 208 -13.69 11.00 -3.99
CA VAL A 208 -12.50 11.88 -4.03
C VAL A 208 -12.89 13.30 -3.73
N GLU A 209 -12.10 13.97 -2.89
CA GLU A 209 -12.28 15.40 -2.63
C GLU A 209 -11.80 16.26 -3.81
N ASP A 210 -10.73 15.80 -4.47
CA ASP A 210 -9.94 16.56 -5.43
C ASP A 210 -9.37 15.65 -6.53
N GLY A 211 -9.03 16.23 -7.67
CA GLY A 211 -8.38 15.51 -8.76
C GLY A 211 -8.82 15.96 -10.15
N VAL A 212 -8.19 15.38 -11.16
CA VAL A 212 -8.61 15.54 -12.56
C VAL A 212 -8.78 14.19 -13.25
N LEU A 213 -9.84 14.04 -14.03
CA LEU A 213 -10.17 12.80 -14.74
C LEU A 213 -9.39 12.69 -16.05
N VAL A 214 -8.77 11.53 -16.28
CA VAL A 214 -8.16 11.18 -17.57
C VAL A 214 -9.26 10.83 -18.58
N SER A 215 -9.61 11.80 -19.43
CA SER A 215 -10.72 11.64 -20.39
C SER A 215 -10.31 10.94 -21.69
N HIS A 216 -9.06 11.11 -22.11
CA HIS A 216 -8.53 10.54 -23.34
C HIS A 216 -7.04 10.20 -23.22
N MET A 217 -6.64 9.06 -23.76
CA MET A 217 -5.24 8.62 -23.80
C MET A 217 -4.65 8.78 -25.20
N VAL A 218 -3.41 9.24 -25.28
CA VAL A 218 -2.58 9.22 -26.48
C VAL A 218 -1.38 8.31 -26.19
N THR A 219 -0.87 7.63 -27.21
CA THR A 219 0.37 6.86 -27.07
C THR A 219 1.51 7.79 -26.67
N GLY A 220 2.16 7.50 -25.54
CA GLY A 220 3.24 8.32 -25.00
C GLY A 220 3.67 7.90 -23.60
N ALA A 221 4.34 8.81 -22.90
CA ALA A 221 4.91 8.55 -21.57
C ALA A 221 3.86 8.06 -20.56
N ALA A 222 2.66 8.67 -20.52
CA ALA A 222 1.61 8.26 -19.60
C ALA A 222 1.07 6.85 -19.89
N SER A 223 0.83 6.51 -21.17
CA SER A 223 0.37 5.15 -21.51
C SER A 223 1.44 4.09 -21.20
N GLN A 224 2.72 4.43 -21.41
CA GLN A 224 3.85 3.54 -21.08
C GLN A 224 4.01 3.36 -19.56
N ALA A 225 3.79 4.42 -18.79
CA ALA A 225 3.75 4.40 -17.33
C ALA A 225 2.51 3.66 -16.77
N GLY A 226 1.59 3.23 -17.63
CA GLY A 226 0.40 2.47 -17.24
C GLY A 226 -0.80 3.31 -16.82
N VAL A 227 -0.80 4.62 -17.10
CA VAL A 227 -1.99 5.49 -16.98
C VAL A 227 -3.05 5.01 -17.97
N ARG A 228 -4.31 5.04 -17.55
CA ARG A 228 -5.45 4.58 -18.33
C ARG A 228 -6.52 5.66 -18.39
N LYS A 229 -7.39 5.52 -19.39
CA LYS A 229 -8.64 6.25 -19.43
C LYS A 229 -9.43 5.97 -18.15
N ASP A 230 -10.10 7.00 -17.65
CA ASP A 230 -10.93 6.99 -16.45
C ASP A 230 -10.15 6.89 -15.13
N ASP A 231 -8.80 6.94 -15.18
CA ASP A 231 -7.99 7.22 -13.99
C ASP A 231 -8.26 8.66 -13.50
N ILE A 232 -8.21 8.87 -12.18
CA ILE A 232 -8.24 10.21 -11.58
C ILE A 232 -6.83 10.55 -11.11
N ILE A 233 -6.26 11.64 -11.60
CA ILE A 233 -4.96 12.13 -11.14
C ILE A 233 -5.16 12.93 -9.85
N LEU A 234 -4.62 12.42 -8.74
CA LEU A 234 -4.73 13.02 -7.40
C LEU A 234 -3.49 13.85 -7.04
N ALA A 235 -2.31 13.43 -7.49
CA ALA A 235 -1.05 14.14 -7.22
C ALA A 235 -0.02 13.89 -8.33
N ILE A 236 0.85 14.87 -8.54
CA ILE A 236 2.01 14.80 -9.43
C ILE A 236 3.22 15.32 -8.68
N ASP A 237 4.31 14.55 -8.65
CA ASP A 237 5.56 14.94 -7.97
C ASP A 237 5.33 15.31 -6.49
N ASN A 238 4.51 14.51 -5.79
CA ASN A 238 4.06 14.76 -4.41
C ASN A 238 3.31 16.08 -4.18
N LYS A 239 2.89 16.77 -5.25
CA LYS A 239 2.02 17.94 -5.18
C LYS A 239 0.58 17.50 -5.46
N PRO A 240 -0.37 17.73 -4.53
CA PRO A 240 -1.79 17.48 -4.78
C PRO A 240 -2.28 18.22 -6.02
N VAL A 241 -3.26 17.64 -6.72
CA VAL A 241 -3.92 18.23 -7.88
C VAL A 241 -5.39 18.41 -7.53
N ALA A 242 -5.81 19.63 -7.23
CA ALA A 242 -7.21 19.94 -6.91
C ALA A 242 -8.09 20.06 -8.15
N ASN A 243 -7.53 20.59 -9.24
CA ASN A 243 -8.26 20.93 -10.47
C ASN A 243 -7.32 21.03 -11.68
N LEU A 244 -7.91 21.21 -12.85
CA LEU A 244 -7.26 21.29 -14.15
C LEU A 244 -6.31 22.48 -14.26
N LYS A 245 -6.62 23.61 -13.62
CA LYS A 245 -5.73 24.76 -13.57
C LYS A 245 -4.43 24.43 -12.83
N GLN A 246 -4.54 23.79 -11.67
CA GLN A 246 -3.38 23.34 -10.89
C GLN A 246 -2.62 22.24 -11.62
N PHE A 247 -3.32 21.26 -12.20
CA PHE A 247 -2.74 20.21 -13.03
C PHE A 247 -1.87 20.81 -14.14
N ASN A 248 -2.42 21.72 -14.94
CA ASN A 248 -1.70 22.34 -16.05
C ASN A 248 -0.48 23.16 -15.59
N LYS A 249 -0.56 23.80 -14.43
CA LYS A 249 0.57 24.50 -13.83
C LYS A 249 1.69 23.51 -13.46
N ILE A 250 1.35 22.44 -12.74
CA ILE A 250 2.34 21.43 -12.32
C ILE A 250 2.99 20.79 -13.54
N VAL A 251 2.20 20.37 -14.54
CA VAL A 251 2.71 19.73 -15.76
C VAL A 251 3.72 20.60 -16.51
N LYS A 252 3.48 21.92 -16.58
CA LYS A 252 4.42 22.86 -17.22
C LYS A 252 5.76 22.93 -16.48
N GLU A 253 5.72 22.90 -15.14
CA GLU A 253 6.90 22.99 -14.27
C GLU A 253 7.68 21.67 -14.16
N LEU A 254 7.19 20.56 -14.74
CA LEU A 254 7.86 19.27 -14.62
C LEU A 254 9.22 19.26 -15.33
N PRO A 255 10.27 18.75 -14.67
CA PRO A 255 11.60 18.66 -15.27
C PRO A 255 11.64 17.58 -16.36
N GLY A 256 11.94 17.99 -17.59
CA GLY A 256 12.11 17.06 -18.71
C GLY A 256 13.24 16.04 -18.48
N GLY A 257 13.01 14.80 -18.88
CA GLY A 257 13.96 13.69 -18.77
C GLY A 257 14.02 13.00 -17.40
N LYS A 258 13.27 13.47 -16.40
CA LYS A 258 13.21 12.85 -15.06
C LYS A 258 11.97 11.99 -14.87
N SER A 259 12.09 10.98 -14.00
CA SER A 259 10.97 10.18 -13.50
C SER A 259 10.21 10.98 -12.44
N VAL A 260 8.89 11.02 -12.56
CA VAL A 260 7.99 11.75 -11.65
C VAL A 260 6.92 10.79 -11.14
N ALA A 261 6.62 10.86 -9.84
CA ALA A 261 5.54 10.09 -9.23
C ALA A 261 4.17 10.69 -9.60
N LEU A 262 3.25 9.84 -10.03
CA LEU A 262 1.87 10.18 -10.36
C LEU A 262 0.95 9.34 -9.49
N LEU A 263 0.21 9.97 -8.58
CA LEU A 263 -0.82 9.29 -7.81
C LEU A 263 -2.11 9.26 -8.62
N VAL A 264 -2.54 8.06 -9.00
CA VAL A 264 -3.80 7.84 -9.72
C VAL A 264 -4.77 7.09 -8.84
N GLN A 265 -6.06 7.44 -8.86
CA GLN A 265 -7.11 6.57 -8.37
C GLN A 265 -7.70 5.81 -9.55
N ARG A 266 -7.57 4.48 -9.49
CA ARG A 266 -8.15 3.57 -10.46
C ARG A 266 -9.07 2.63 -9.74
N GLY A 267 -10.35 2.73 -10.08
CA GLY A 267 -11.37 1.94 -9.43
C GLY A 267 -11.25 2.03 -7.91
N GLY A 268 -11.55 3.21 -7.35
CA GLY A 268 -11.60 3.46 -5.89
C GLY A 268 -10.29 3.27 -5.11
N SER A 269 -9.24 2.74 -5.75
CA SER A 269 -7.97 2.44 -5.12
C SER A 269 -6.88 3.37 -5.65
N PRO A 270 -6.20 4.14 -4.79
CA PRO A 270 -5.07 4.95 -5.20
C PRO A 270 -3.83 4.08 -5.43
N THR A 271 -3.02 4.48 -6.41
CA THR A 271 -1.77 3.83 -6.78
C THR A 271 -0.81 4.86 -7.35
N PHE A 272 0.46 4.78 -6.95
CA PHE A 272 1.54 5.53 -7.57
C PHE A 272 2.05 4.83 -8.83
N LEU A 273 2.14 5.59 -9.91
CA LEU A 273 2.84 5.26 -11.14
C LEU A 273 4.07 6.16 -11.26
N ALA A 274 5.14 5.68 -11.90
CA ALA A 274 6.27 6.50 -12.25
C ALA A 274 6.22 6.83 -13.74
N ILE A 275 6.19 8.12 -14.07
CA ILE A 275 6.18 8.60 -15.46
C ILE A 275 7.50 9.28 -15.79
N LYS A 276 8.14 8.84 -16.87
CA LYS A 276 9.32 9.51 -17.41
C LYS A 276 8.87 10.72 -18.23
N VAL A 277 9.12 11.92 -17.72
CA VAL A 277 8.71 13.16 -18.37
C VAL A 277 9.52 13.34 -19.66
N PRO A 278 8.88 13.47 -20.85
CA PRO A 278 9.60 13.76 -22.08
C PRO A 278 10.39 15.07 -21.96
N LYS A 279 11.57 15.15 -22.61
CA LYS A 279 12.27 16.44 -22.76
C LYS A 279 11.43 17.38 -23.63
N GLU A 280 11.48 18.67 -23.34
CA GLU A 280 10.90 19.66 -24.25
C GLU A 280 11.66 19.58 -25.58
N GLY A 281 10.90 19.45 -26.68
CA GLY A 281 11.44 19.50 -28.04
C GLY A 281 11.63 20.92 -28.52
#